data_AF-A0A9E3NNW1-F1
#
_entry.id   AF-A0A9E3NNW1-F1
#
_cell.length_a   1.000
_cell.length_b   1.000
_cell.length_c   1.000
_cell.angle_alpha   90.00
_cell.angle_beta   90.00
_cell.angle_gamma   90.00
#
_symmetry.space_group_name_H-M   'P 1'
#
loop_
_entity.id
_entity.type
_entity.pdbx_description
1 polymer ?
#
loop_
_entity_poly.entity_id
_entity_poly.type
_entity_poly.pdbx_seq_one_letter_code
_entity_poly.pdbx_strand_id
1 'polypeptide(L)'
;MAEPLDRHAFLYAAPEAASRALPTHAAARVKRARAAMLFGVAIACFIVAFVAIAVTGVTAIGTVLFGASAIIALAGAGHAVVGLVEGVSASAGAKSAGAAVGLAVINAGMTLLGAASALLSTMTFTRGRQIRSAGRILLPPVARGSAWTDVAMDPIAVDDAARDALATQWRENGRTEHASVAAFARLTLDLMALGAPPDLVAAANRDALDEIRHAELCFALARAIDGRVESPGAFPEAARARALSRSRTIALAELAVDSLVDGALHEGVSARIVARLARRCEEPRIRAILKEIAADEGRHARHGWDVVRWCLAEGGQPVARALAGAVRALPSRMTSPLPEAARSGAWERWGIMGQALEAEEFGSARAEIVRRVAAACAGVAPRAA
;
A
#
# COMPACT_ATOMS: atom_id res chain seq x y z
N MET A 1 39.04 74.48 -60.61
CA MET A 1 39.11 73.86 -59.27
C MET A 1 38.76 72.39 -59.42
N ALA A 2 39.73 71.55 -59.03
CA ALA A 2 39.67 70.11 -58.78
C ALA A 2 39.43 69.13 -59.95
N GLU A 3 40.38 68.21 -60.02
CA GLU A 3 40.67 67.08 -60.93
C GLU A 3 39.88 65.78 -60.60
N PRO A 4 40.07 64.69 -61.39
CA PRO A 4 39.26 63.45 -61.44
C PRO A 4 39.88 62.22 -60.72
N LEU A 5 39.26 61.03 -60.95
CA LEU A 5 39.67 59.64 -60.58
C LEU A 5 39.40 59.27 -59.09
N ASP A 6 39.13 58.04 -58.64
CA ASP A 6 39.44 56.71 -59.16
C ASP A 6 38.52 55.63 -58.50
N ARG A 7 38.56 54.44 -59.09
CA ARG A 7 38.10 53.12 -58.64
C ARG A 7 38.27 52.87 -57.14
N HIS A 8 37.33 52.16 -56.51
CA HIS A 8 37.65 51.02 -55.63
C HIS A 8 36.38 50.19 -55.35
N ALA A 9 36.39 48.95 -55.87
CA ALA A 9 35.53 47.87 -55.42
C ALA A 9 35.89 47.55 -53.96
N PHE A 10 34.94 47.77 -53.04
CA PHE A 10 35.04 47.28 -51.68
C PHE A 10 34.14 46.05 -51.51
N LEU A 11 34.82 44.90 -51.50
CA LEU A 11 34.38 43.64 -50.93
C LEU A 11 33.86 43.86 -49.50
N TYR A 12 32.56 43.71 -49.28
CA TYR A 12 32.04 43.35 -47.96
C TYR A 12 31.71 41.86 -47.99
N ALA A 13 32.72 41.06 -47.64
CA ALA A 13 32.54 39.67 -47.26
C ALA A 13 31.67 39.61 -45.99
N ALA A 14 30.60 38.81 -46.04
CA ALA A 14 29.81 38.49 -44.86
C ALA A 14 30.70 37.75 -43.83
N PRO A 15 30.62 38.07 -42.53
CA PRO A 15 31.32 37.28 -41.53
C PRO A 15 30.64 35.91 -41.39
N GLU A 16 31.38 34.85 -41.73
CA GLU A 16 31.12 33.50 -41.26
C GLU A 16 31.24 33.49 -39.72
N ALA A 17 30.11 33.58 -39.02
CA ALA A 17 30.05 33.37 -37.58
C ALA A 17 28.93 32.41 -37.24
N ALA A 18 29.30 31.13 -37.27
CA ALA A 18 28.75 30.02 -36.51
C ALA A 18 27.20 29.92 -36.46
N SER A 19 26.64 29.24 -37.44
CA SER A 19 25.43 28.45 -37.22
C SER A 19 25.71 27.46 -36.07
N ARG A 20 25.29 27.80 -34.85
CA ARG A 20 25.08 26.78 -33.81
C ARG A 20 24.03 25.84 -34.40
N ALA A 21 24.49 24.70 -34.91
CA ALA A 21 23.63 23.62 -35.34
C ALA A 21 22.70 23.29 -34.17
N LEU A 22 21.43 23.70 -34.28
CA LEU A 22 20.38 23.12 -33.46
C LEU A 22 20.51 21.60 -33.63
N PRO A 23 20.56 20.81 -32.54
CA PRO A 23 20.70 19.37 -32.68
C PRO A 23 19.60 18.89 -33.62
N THR A 24 20.00 18.32 -34.76
CA THR A 24 19.06 17.95 -35.81
C THR A 24 18.02 17.02 -35.20
N HIS A 25 16.74 17.21 -35.54
CA HIS A 25 15.65 16.35 -35.07
C HIS A 25 15.95 14.84 -35.23
N ALA A 26 16.82 14.49 -36.17
CA ALA A 26 17.37 13.14 -36.37
C ALA A 26 18.20 12.61 -35.18
N ALA A 27 19.13 13.38 -34.62
CA ALA A 27 19.99 12.93 -33.52
C ALA A 27 19.18 12.69 -32.22
N ALA A 28 18.19 13.54 -31.93
CA ALA A 28 17.28 13.36 -30.82
C ALA A 28 16.34 12.15 -31.03
N ARG A 29 15.90 11.89 -32.27
CA ARG A 29 15.08 10.73 -32.62
C ARG A 29 15.85 9.41 -32.49
N VAL A 30 17.13 9.38 -32.86
CA VAL A 30 18.01 8.21 -32.69
C VAL A 30 18.28 7.92 -31.21
N LYS A 31 18.51 8.95 -30.37
CA LYS A 31 18.64 8.76 -28.91
C LYS A 31 17.36 8.18 -28.29
N ARG A 32 16.18 8.69 -28.65
CA ARG A 32 14.88 8.20 -28.16
C ARG A 32 14.59 6.76 -28.62
N ALA A 33 14.91 6.44 -29.88
CA ALA A 33 14.76 5.08 -30.41
C ALA A 33 15.66 4.08 -29.68
N ARG A 34 16.92 4.46 -29.37
CA ARG A 34 17.83 3.63 -28.56
C ARG A 34 17.33 3.43 -27.13
N ALA A 35 16.80 4.47 -26.48
CA ALA A 35 16.24 4.34 -25.14
C ALA A 35 15.01 3.42 -25.10
N ALA A 36 14.10 3.54 -26.07
CA ALA A 36 12.94 2.65 -26.19
C ALA A 36 13.34 1.20 -26.49
N MET A 37 14.37 0.99 -27.32
CA MET A 37 14.93 -0.32 -27.60
C MET A 37 15.55 -0.95 -26.34
N LEU A 38 16.38 -0.20 -25.60
CA LEU A 38 16.99 -0.68 -24.35
C LEU A 38 15.94 -1.02 -23.28
N PHE A 39 14.87 -0.22 -23.19
CA PHE A 39 13.74 -0.50 -22.31
C PHE A 39 12.98 -1.78 -22.72
N GLY A 40 12.72 -1.97 -24.02
CA GLY A 40 12.11 -3.18 -24.54
C GLY A 40 12.97 -4.42 -24.29
N VAL A 41 14.29 -4.32 -24.46
CA VAL A 41 15.25 -5.39 -24.15
C VAL A 41 15.26 -5.69 -22.65
N ALA A 42 15.23 -4.68 -21.78
CA ALA A 42 15.18 -4.87 -20.33
C ALA A 42 13.91 -5.62 -19.89
N ILE A 43 12.74 -5.27 -20.44
CA ILE A 43 11.48 -5.98 -20.17
C ILE A 43 11.56 -7.43 -20.65
N ALA A 44 12.07 -7.66 -21.87
CA ALA A 44 12.20 -9.02 -22.41
C ALA A 44 13.13 -9.87 -21.55
N CYS A 45 14.28 -9.34 -21.12
CA CYS A 45 15.20 -10.05 -20.25
C CYS A 45 14.61 -10.31 -18.85
N PHE A 46 13.83 -9.37 -18.29
CA PHE A 46 13.11 -9.56 -17.02
C PHE A 46 12.08 -10.68 -17.12
N ILE A 47 11.27 -10.71 -18.18
CA ILE A 47 10.26 -11.75 -18.41
C ILE A 47 10.94 -13.11 -18.55
N VAL A 48 12.03 -13.21 -19.33
CA VAL A 48 12.81 -14.45 -19.49
C VAL A 48 13.40 -14.91 -18.16
N ALA A 49 13.96 -14.00 -17.35
CA ALA A 49 14.49 -14.33 -16.03
C ALA A 49 13.39 -14.78 -15.05
N PHE A 50 12.24 -14.10 -15.04
CA PHE A 50 11.10 -14.45 -14.20
C PHE A 50 10.54 -15.84 -14.56
N VAL A 51 10.35 -16.10 -15.86
CA VAL A 51 9.90 -17.41 -16.35
C VAL A 51 10.94 -18.50 -16.05
N ALA A 52 12.24 -18.22 -16.23
CA ALA A 52 13.30 -19.17 -15.90
C ALA A 52 13.32 -19.48 -14.39
N ILE A 53 13.18 -18.49 -13.51
CA ILE A 53 13.12 -18.69 -12.05
C ILE A 53 11.86 -19.49 -11.66
N ALA A 54 10.70 -19.13 -12.23
CA ALA A 54 9.43 -19.78 -11.97
C ALA A 54 9.37 -21.24 -12.46
N VAL A 55 10.08 -21.57 -13.55
CA VAL A 55 10.08 -22.92 -14.15
C VAL A 55 11.21 -23.80 -13.60
N THR A 56 12.37 -23.25 -13.24
CA THR A 56 13.59 -24.07 -13.00
C THR A 56 14.09 -24.11 -11.55
N GLY A 57 13.52 -23.34 -10.61
CA GLY A 57 13.88 -23.44 -9.18
C GLY A 57 15.26 -22.87 -8.81
N VAL A 58 15.80 -21.96 -9.63
CA VAL A 58 17.08 -21.23 -9.53
C VAL A 58 18.33 -21.98 -10.01
N THR A 59 18.96 -21.41 -11.03
CA THR A 59 20.37 -21.64 -11.41
C THR A 59 21.12 -20.31 -11.46
N ALA A 60 22.44 -20.32 -11.31
CA ALA A 60 23.31 -19.14 -11.38
C ALA A 60 23.09 -18.29 -12.66
N ILE A 61 22.65 -18.93 -13.75
CA ILE A 61 22.31 -18.28 -15.02
C ILE A 61 21.10 -17.36 -14.88
N GLY A 62 20.06 -17.77 -14.15
CA GLY A 62 18.88 -16.92 -13.88
C GLY A 62 19.23 -15.67 -13.10
N THR A 63 20.12 -15.77 -12.11
CA THR A 63 20.61 -14.64 -11.32
C THR A 63 21.47 -13.68 -12.16
N VAL A 64 22.32 -14.21 -13.04
CA VAL A 64 23.16 -13.40 -13.95
C VAL A 64 22.30 -12.67 -14.99
N LEU A 65 21.33 -13.35 -15.60
CA LEU A 65 20.40 -12.73 -16.56
C LEU A 65 19.49 -11.69 -15.90
N PHE A 66 19.04 -11.95 -14.67
CA PHE A 66 18.33 -10.95 -13.88
C PHE A 66 19.22 -9.73 -13.60
N GLY A 67 20.45 -9.94 -13.13
CA GLY A 67 21.42 -8.86 -12.90
C GLY A 67 21.71 -8.04 -14.16
N ALA A 68 21.92 -8.69 -15.31
CA ALA A 68 22.11 -8.03 -16.58
C ALA A 68 20.87 -7.22 -17.01
N SER A 69 19.66 -7.78 -16.85
CA SER A 69 18.41 -7.07 -17.16
C SER A 69 18.19 -5.85 -16.26
N ALA A 70 18.53 -5.94 -14.97
CA ALA A 70 18.48 -4.83 -14.03
C ALA A 70 19.47 -3.72 -14.41
N ILE A 71 20.70 -4.08 -14.80
CA ILE A 71 21.71 -3.11 -15.27
C ILE A 71 21.24 -2.39 -16.54
N ILE A 72 20.67 -3.13 -17.51
CA ILE A 72 20.15 -2.54 -18.75
C ILE A 72 18.93 -1.65 -18.46
N ALA A 73 18.04 -2.06 -17.56
CA ALA A 73 16.90 -1.25 -17.12
C ALA A 73 17.35 0.05 -16.46
N LEU A 74 18.36 -0.01 -15.58
CA LEU A 74 18.95 1.16 -14.93
C LEU A 74 19.64 2.10 -15.94
N ALA A 75 20.38 1.54 -16.91
CA ALA A 75 20.98 2.33 -17.98
C ALA A 75 19.92 2.98 -18.88
N GLY A 76 18.84 2.27 -19.21
CA GLY A 76 17.70 2.79 -19.98
C GLY A 76 16.96 3.91 -19.23
N ALA A 77 16.72 3.73 -17.92
CA ALA A 77 16.14 4.75 -17.06
C ALA A 77 17.04 5.99 -16.97
N GLY A 78 18.36 5.80 -16.83
CA GLY A 78 19.34 6.89 -16.86
C GLY A 78 19.30 7.67 -18.18
N HIS A 79 19.23 6.98 -19.32
CA HIS A 79 19.09 7.63 -20.63
C HIS A 79 17.76 8.36 -20.81
N ALA A 80 16.65 7.83 -20.29
CA ALA A 80 15.36 8.50 -20.32
C ALA A 80 15.37 9.79 -19.49
N VAL A 81 16.00 9.76 -18.31
CA VAL A 81 16.23 10.93 -17.45
C VAL A 81 17.08 11.97 -18.17
N VAL A 82 18.22 11.58 -18.75
CA VAL A 82 19.08 12.49 -19.53
C VAL A 82 18.33 13.09 -20.72
N GLY A 83 17.56 12.30 -21.47
CA GLY A 83 16.75 12.79 -22.59
C GLY A 83 15.65 13.77 -22.16
N LEU A 84 15.08 13.58 -20.96
CA LEU A 84 14.13 14.52 -20.37
C LEU A 84 14.83 15.83 -19.96
N VAL A 85 16.05 15.76 -19.38
CA VAL A 85 16.84 16.94 -19.02
C VAL A 85 17.20 17.73 -20.26
N GLU A 86 17.69 17.07 -21.31
CA GLU A 86 18.04 17.71 -22.58
C GLU A 86 16.81 18.40 -23.20
N GLY A 87 15.65 17.74 -23.18
CA GLY A 87 14.40 18.29 -23.73
C GLY A 87 13.83 19.49 -22.98
N VAL A 88 13.86 19.46 -21.64
CA VAL A 88 13.41 20.61 -20.83
C VAL A 88 14.46 21.72 -20.84
N SER A 89 15.76 21.39 -20.91
CA SER A 89 16.85 22.39 -20.96
C SER A 89 16.78 23.22 -22.23
N ALA A 90 16.39 22.59 -23.33
CA ALA A 90 16.18 23.26 -24.62
C ALA A 90 14.98 24.24 -24.60
N SER A 91 14.06 24.13 -23.65
CA SER A 91 12.83 24.94 -23.59
C SER A 91 12.79 25.94 -22.43
N ALA A 92 13.49 25.69 -21.31
CA ALA A 92 13.38 26.50 -20.09
C ALA A 92 14.73 26.93 -19.46
N GLY A 93 15.88 26.49 -20.01
CA GLY A 93 17.22 26.70 -19.44
C GLY A 93 17.71 25.53 -18.57
N ALA A 94 19.03 25.33 -18.47
CA ALA A 94 19.61 24.12 -17.87
C ALA A 94 19.28 23.91 -16.38
N LYS A 95 19.18 24.99 -15.59
CA LYS A 95 18.87 24.91 -14.15
C LYS A 95 17.42 24.51 -13.87
N SER A 96 16.46 25.10 -14.60
CA SER A 96 15.03 24.79 -14.47
C SER A 96 14.70 23.39 -15.00
N ALA A 97 15.43 22.93 -16.02
CA ALA A 97 15.33 21.58 -16.53
C ALA A 97 15.87 20.52 -15.58
N GLY A 98 17.02 20.75 -14.94
CA GLY A 98 17.54 19.87 -13.90
C GLY A 98 16.54 19.71 -12.75
N ALA A 99 15.93 20.81 -12.30
CA ALA A 99 14.91 20.80 -11.26
C ALA A 99 13.63 20.04 -11.69
N ALA A 100 13.14 20.28 -12.91
CA ALA A 100 11.96 19.59 -13.45
C ALA A 100 12.15 18.08 -13.55
N VAL A 101 13.34 17.63 -13.98
CA VAL A 101 13.65 16.20 -14.07
C VAL A 101 13.85 15.57 -12.69
N GLY A 102 14.55 16.25 -11.78
CA GLY A 102 14.67 15.79 -10.40
C GLY A 102 13.29 15.56 -9.76
N LEU A 103 12.37 16.50 -9.94
CA LEU A 103 11.00 16.37 -9.47
C LEU A 103 10.25 15.21 -10.14
N ALA A 104 10.42 15.01 -11.45
CA ALA A 104 9.81 13.90 -12.17
C ALA A 104 10.30 12.54 -11.65
N VAL A 105 11.60 12.40 -11.39
CA VAL A 105 12.21 11.18 -10.83
C VAL A 105 11.69 10.91 -9.42
N ILE A 106 11.62 11.93 -8.56
CA ILE A 106 11.07 11.79 -7.20
C ILE A 106 9.61 11.33 -7.28
N ASN A 107 8.79 11.96 -8.13
CA ASN A 107 7.38 11.61 -8.28
C ASN A 107 7.18 10.18 -8.83
N ALA A 108 8.02 9.75 -9.77
CA ALA A 108 8.01 8.37 -10.27
C ALA A 108 8.41 7.39 -9.17
N GLY A 109 9.48 7.69 -8.42
CA GLY A 109 9.92 6.89 -7.27
C GLY A 109 8.84 6.74 -6.21
N MET A 110 8.14 7.82 -5.87
CA MET A 110 7.02 7.78 -4.91
C MET A 110 5.84 6.96 -5.43
N THR A 111 5.54 7.05 -6.73
CA THR A 111 4.50 6.21 -7.34
C THR A 111 4.86 4.73 -7.24
N LEU A 112 6.12 4.37 -7.51
CA LEU A 112 6.62 3.00 -7.38
C LEU A 112 6.62 2.53 -5.93
N LEU A 113 7.04 3.38 -4.98
CA LEU A 113 6.98 3.10 -3.55
C LEU A 113 5.55 2.74 -3.13
N GLY A 114 4.57 3.59 -3.46
CA GLY A 114 3.19 3.34 -3.09
C GLY A 114 2.61 2.08 -3.74
N ALA A 115 2.92 1.83 -5.01
CA ALA A 115 2.51 0.60 -5.68
C ALA A 115 3.11 -0.65 -5.03
N ALA A 116 4.41 -0.64 -4.73
CA ALA A 116 5.10 -1.75 -4.08
C ALA A 116 4.57 -1.99 -2.65
N SER A 117 4.39 -0.93 -1.86
CA SER A 117 3.83 -1.03 -0.51
C SER A 117 2.42 -1.60 -0.51
N ALA A 118 1.56 -1.17 -1.43
CA ALA A 118 0.21 -1.73 -1.57
C ALA A 118 0.25 -3.22 -1.96
N LEU A 119 1.07 -3.60 -2.95
CA LEU A 119 1.22 -5.01 -3.34
C LEU A 119 1.68 -5.87 -2.16
N LEU A 120 2.74 -5.44 -1.45
CA LEU A 120 3.24 -6.15 -0.27
C LEU A 120 2.18 -6.29 0.82
N SER A 121 1.40 -5.24 1.07
CA SER A 121 0.37 -5.24 2.12
C SER A 121 -0.86 -6.06 1.75
N THR A 122 -1.14 -6.23 0.46
CA THR A 122 -2.29 -7.01 -0.04
C THR A 122 -1.92 -8.44 -0.49
N MET A 123 -0.65 -8.84 -0.42
CA MET A 123 -0.21 -10.19 -0.83
C MET A 123 -0.79 -11.30 0.03
N THR A 124 -0.83 -11.08 1.35
CA THR A 124 -1.57 -11.93 2.27
C THR A 124 -2.59 -11.03 2.97
N PHE A 125 -3.85 -11.20 2.57
CA PHE A 125 -4.94 -10.44 3.15
C PHE A 125 -5.56 -11.21 4.32
N THR A 126 -5.78 -10.49 5.40
CA THR A 126 -6.75 -10.80 6.44
C THR A 126 -7.45 -9.48 6.78
N ARG A 127 -8.70 -9.56 7.26
CA ARG A 127 -9.44 -8.36 7.67
C ARG A 127 -8.69 -7.65 8.79
N GLY A 128 -8.65 -6.32 8.74
CA GLY A 128 -8.02 -5.45 9.73
C GLY A 128 -6.56 -5.04 9.48
N ARG A 129 -5.97 -4.38 10.48
CA ARG A 129 -4.59 -3.86 10.47
C ARG A 129 -3.64 -4.75 11.26
N GLN A 130 -2.92 -5.66 10.61
CA GLN A 130 -1.93 -6.53 11.29
C GLN A 130 -0.47 -6.21 10.94
N ILE A 131 0.42 -6.60 11.84
CA ILE A 131 1.86 -6.60 11.57
C ILE A 131 2.19 -7.62 10.47
N ARG A 132 2.99 -7.17 9.50
CA ARG A 132 3.52 -7.99 8.41
C ARG A 132 5.03 -7.97 8.37
N SER A 133 5.62 -9.07 7.93
CA SER A 133 7.03 -9.15 7.52
C SER A 133 7.12 -9.70 6.10
N ALA A 134 7.75 -8.94 5.21
CA ALA A 134 7.84 -9.26 3.77
C ALA A 134 6.48 -9.64 3.13
N GLY A 135 5.42 -8.94 3.53
CA GLY A 135 4.05 -9.13 3.03
C GLY A 135 3.30 -10.34 3.61
N ARG A 136 3.89 -11.08 4.55
CA ARG A 136 3.22 -12.15 5.31
C ARG A 136 2.70 -11.62 6.64
N ILE A 137 1.42 -11.87 6.93
CA ILE A 137 0.83 -11.59 8.24
C ILE A 137 1.48 -12.48 9.30
N LEU A 138 1.78 -11.89 10.45
CA LEU A 138 2.32 -12.59 11.62
C LEU A 138 1.22 -12.64 12.68
N LEU A 139 0.95 -13.83 13.20
CA LEU A 139 -0.07 -14.06 14.23
C LEU A 139 0.55 -14.81 15.41
N PRO A 140 0.15 -14.51 16.66
CA PRO A 140 0.55 -15.32 17.80
C PRO A 140 0.07 -16.78 17.61
N PRO A 141 0.74 -17.79 18.16
CA PRO A 141 0.15 -19.13 18.26
C PRO A 141 -1.07 -19.11 19.20
N VAL A 142 -1.93 -20.12 19.12
CA VAL A 142 -2.93 -20.38 20.18
C VAL A 142 -2.31 -21.31 21.20
N ALA A 143 -2.48 -20.99 22.49
CA ALA A 143 -2.00 -21.79 23.60
C ALA A 143 -3.12 -22.01 24.63
N ARG A 144 -2.98 -23.04 25.48
CA ARG A 144 -3.87 -23.23 26.62
C ARG A 144 -3.72 -22.05 27.59
N GLY A 145 -4.83 -21.48 28.03
CA GLY A 145 -4.82 -20.34 28.95
C GLY A 145 -6.15 -19.59 28.94
N SER A 146 -6.47 -18.92 30.05
CA SER A 146 -7.74 -18.22 30.23
C SER A 146 -7.66 -16.70 30.16
N ALA A 147 -6.45 -16.12 30.12
CA ALA A 147 -6.22 -14.68 30.28
C ALA A 147 -6.96 -13.79 29.25
N TRP A 148 -7.30 -14.33 28.08
CA TRP A 148 -8.07 -13.63 27.04
C TRP A 148 -9.49 -14.18 26.88
N THR A 149 -9.97 -14.96 27.86
CA THR A 149 -11.30 -15.59 27.86
C THR A 149 -12.17 -15.15 29.03
N ASP A 150 -11.76 -14.10 29.74
CA ASP A 150 -12.38 -13.67 31.01
C ASP A 150 -13.76 -13.03 30.81
N VAL A 151 -14.13 -12.71 29.56
CA VAL A 151 -15.49 -12.29 29.24
C VAL A 151 -16.45 -13.45 29.47
N ALA A 152 -17.24 -13.36 30.55
CA ALA A 152 -18.26 -14.36 30.85
C ALA A 152 -19.28 -14.47 29.70
N MET A 153 -19.46 -15.69 29.20
CA MET A 153 -20.45 -16.03 28.19
C MET A 153 -21.06 -17.39 28.51
N ASP A 154 -22.38 -17.46 28.44
CA ASP A 154 -23.10 -18.73 28.50
C ASP A 154 -22.77 -19.60 27.29
N PRO A 155 -22.87 -20.93 27.38
CA PRO A 155 -22.65 -21.82 26.25
C PRO A 155 -23.54 -21.44 25.06
N ILE A 156 -22.94 -21.37 23.87
CA ILE A 156 -23.64 -21.04 22.63
C ILE A 156 -23.92 -22.32 21.85
N ALA A 157 -25.19 -22.56 21.58
CA ALA A 157 -25.65 -23.71 20.80
C ALA A 157 -25.38 -23.47 19.30
N VAL A 158 -24.64 -24.41 18.70
CA VAL A 158 -24.39 -24.48 17.26
C VAL A 158 -24.53 -25.93 16.81
N ASP A 159 -24.65 -26.16 15.51
CA ASP A 159 -24.72 -27.53 14.97
C ASP A 159 -23.45 -28.31 15.33
N ASP A 160 -23.60 -29.55 15.79
CA ASP A 160 -22.47 -30.35 16.26
C ASP A 160 -21.39 -30.55 15.19
N ALA A 161 -21.79 -30.68 13.93
CA ALA A 161 -20.87 -30.80 12.80
C ALA A 161 -20.03 -29.52 12.55
N ALA A 162 -20.49 -28.35 13.00
CA ALA A 162 -19.80 -27.07 12.81
C ALA A 162 -19.00 -26.63 14.05
N ARG A 163 -19.32 -27.16 15.24
CA ARG A 163 -18.83 -26.69 16.54
C ARG A 163 -17.33 -26.43 16.59
N ASP A 164 -16.52 -27.45 16.32
CA ASP A 164 -15.06 -27.34 16.44
C ASP A 164 -14.45 -26.38 15.42
N ALA A 165 -14.91 -26.46 14.17
CA ALA A 165 -14.37 -25.66 13.08
C ALA A 165 -14.79 -24.18 13.21
N LEU A 166 -16.00 -23.92 13.69
CA LEU A 166 -16.50 -22.58 13.96
C LEU A 166 -15.77 -21.93 15.14
N ALA A 167 -15.58 -22.66 16.25
CA ALA A 167 -14.82 -22.15 17.39
C ALA A 167 -13.35 -21.89 17.00
N THR A 168 -12.75 -22.77 16.20
CA THR A 168 -11.40 -22.55 15.64
C THR A 168 -11.35 -21.26 14.82
N GLN A 169 -12.33 -21.02 13.96
CA GLN A 169 -12.36 -19.79 13.16
C GLN A 169 -12.53 -18.53 14.02
N TRP A 170 -13.29 -18.59 15.11
CA TRP A 170 -13.37 -17.49 16.07
C TRP A 170 -12.04 -17.25 16.79
N ARG A 171 -11.27 -18.30 17.12
CA ARG A 171 -9.90 -18.13 17.62
C ARG A 171 -8.99 -17.51 16.58
N GLU A 172 -9.11 -17.91 15.31
CA GLU A 172 -8.33 -17.28 14.24
C GLU A 172 -8.64 -15.79 14.12
N ASN A 173 -9.90 -15.38 14.20
CA ASN A 173 -10.26 -13.96 14.29
C ASN A 173 -9.63 -13.32 15.55
N GLY A 174 -9.71 -13.97 16.72
CA GLY A 174 -9.09 -13.45 17.94
C GLY A 174 -7.56 -13.26 17.85
N ARG A 175 -6.87 -14.15 17.12
CA ARG A 175 -5.43 -13.99 16.83
C ARG A 175 -5.17 -12.79 15.93
N THR A 176 -6.04 -12.52 14.94
CA THR A 176 -5.89 -11.36 14.06
C THR A 176 -6.08 -10.06 14.85
N GLU A 177 -7.09 -9.98 15.73
CA GLU A 177 -7.31 -8.77 16.55
C GLU A 177 -6.17 -8.55 17.55
N HIS A 178 -5.68 -9.63 18.19
CA HIS A 178 -4.50 -9.53 19.06
C HIS A 178 -3.28 -9.00 18.28
N ALA A 179 -3.07 -9.44 17.04
CA ALA A 179 -1.98 -8.92 16.21
C ALA A 179 -2.21 -7.44 15.82
N SER A 180 -3.46 -7.00 15.70
CA SER A 180 -3.83 -5.61 15.42
C SER A 180 -3.45 -4.66 16.56
N VAL A 181 -3.51 -5.10 17.82
CA VAL A 181 -3.03 -4.33 18.98
C VAL A 181 -1.59 -3.84 18.76
N ALA A 182 -0.70 -4.73 18.29
CA ALA A 182 0.69 -4.39 18.04
C ALA A 182 0.85 -3.44 16.85
N ALA A 183 -0.02 -3.54 15.83
CA ALA A 183 0.00 -2.65 14.68
C ALA A 183 -0.49 -1.23 15.01
N PHE A 184 -1.44 -1.07 15.93
CA PHE A 184 -1.87 0.23 16.45
C PHE A 184 -0.87 0.83 17.44
N ALA A 185 -0.22 0.01 18.27
CA ALA A 185 0.92 0.46 19.08
C ALA A 185 2.05 1.01 18.18
N ARG A 186 2.31 0.34 17.03
CA ARG A 186 3.25 0.85 16.04
C ARG A 186 2.79 2.16 15.40
N LEU A 187 1.51 2.25 15.00
CA LEU A 187 0.94 3.48 14.45
C LEU A 187 1.15 4.66 15.40
N THR A 188 0.93 4.44 16.70
CA THR A 188 1.16 5.44 17.74
C THR A 188 2.61 5.97 17.70
N LEU A 189 3.59 5.06 17.69
CA LEU A 189 5.01 5.44 17.64
C LEU A 189 5.38 6.17 16.34
N ASP A 190 4.84 5.73 15.21
CA ASP A 190 5.08 6.34 13.91
C ASP A 190 4.49 7.75 13.80
N LEU A 191 3.27 7.94 14.30
CA LEU A 191 2.62 9.26 14.41
C LEU A 191 3.43 10.19 15.30
N MET A 192 3.90 9.73 16.46
CA MET A 192 4.73 10.52 17.37
C MET A 192 6.09 10.88 16.74
N ALA A 193 6.77 9.92 16.11
CA ALA A 193 8.06 10.13 15.46
C ALA A 193 7.97 11.17 14.32
N LEU A 194 6.81 11.26 13.68
CA LEU A 194 6.54 12.24 12.63
C LEU A 194 5.86 13.52 13.14
N GLY A 195 5.62 13.65 14.46
CA GLY A 195 5.06 14.87 15.05
C GLY A 195 3.59 15.11 14.67
N ALA A 196 2.79 14.05 14.63
CA ALA A 196 1.36 14.14 14.36
C ALA A 196 0.59 14.89 15.48
N PRO A 197 -0.56 15.49 15.16
CA PRO A 197 -1.47 16.08 16.14
C PRO A 197 -1.90 15.08 17.23
N PRO A 198 -2.15 15.55 18.47
CA PRO A 198 -2.47 14.68 19.60
C PRO A 198 -3.74 13.84 19.37
N ASP A 199 -4.72 14.34 18.62
CA ASP A 199 -5.96 13.61 18.36
C ASP A 199 -5.75 12.33 17.55
N LEU A 200 -4.79 12.31 16.61
CA LEU A 200 -4.44 11.11 15.84
C LEU A 200 -3.73 10.09 16.73
N VAL A 201 -2.82 10.55 17.60
CA VAL A 201 -2.12 9.68 18.55
C VAL A 201 -3.11 9.08 19.55
N ALA A 202 -4.04 9.90 20.07
CA ALA A 202 -5.08 9.44 20.99
C ALA A 202 -6.04 8.45 20.31
N ALA A 203 -6.40 8.67 19.03
CA ALA A 203 -7.20 7.73 18.26
C ALA A 203 -6.49 6.38 18.09
N ALA A 204 -5.20 6.37 17.73
CA ALA A 204 -4.42 5.13 17.59
C ALA A 204 -4.40 4.28 18.88
N ASN A 205 -4.33 4.94 20.05
CA ASN A 205 -4.37 4.24 21.33
C ASN A 205 -5.77 3.71 21.67
N ARG A 206 -6.84 4.43 21.32
CA ARG A 206 -8.21 3.94 21.48
C ARG A 206 -8.46 2.73 20.58
N ASP A 207 -8.07 2.81 19.32
CA ASP A 207 -8.19 1.67 18.39
C ASP A 207 -7.44 0.44 18.94
N ALA A 208 -6.24 0.62 19.52
CA ALA A 208 -5.52 -0.49 20.16
C ALA A 208 -6.27 -1.13 21.35
N LEU A 209 -7.02 -0.34 22.13
CA LEU A 209 -7.84 -0.83 23.24
C LEU A 209 -9.08 -1.57 22.71
N ASP A 210 -9.70 -1.06 21.65
CA ASP A 210 -10.81 -1.71 20.95
C ASP A 210 -10.35 -3.10 20.43
N GLU A 211 -9.13 -3.22 19.88
CA GLU A 211 -8.62 -4.52 19.43
C GLU A 211 -8.29 -5.52 20.54
N ILE A 212 -7.88 -5.04 21.73
CA ILE A 212 -7.76 -5.92 22.92
C ILE A 212 -9.13 -6.49 23.24
N ARG A 213 -10.15 -5.64 23.27
CA ARG A 213 -11.53 -6.01 23.54
C ARG A 213 -12.08 -6.98 22.48
N HIS A 214 -11.82 -6.75 21.20
CA HIS A 214 -12.22 -7.65 20.12
C HIS A 214 -11.58 -9.04 20.24
N ALA A 215 -10.28 -9.09 20.56
CA ALA A 215 -9.56 -10.34 20.79
C ALA A 215 -10.19 -11.13 21.94
N GLU A 216 -10.42 -10.48 23.10
CA GLU A 216 -11.08 -11.10 24.26
C GLU A 216 -12.46 -11.66 23.90
N LEU A 217 -13.26 -10.89 23.16
CA LEU A 217 -14.58 -11.29 22.71
C LEU A 217 -14.52 -12.52 21.79
N CYS A 218 -13.58 -12.56 20.86
CA CYS A 218 -13.40 -13.67 19.94
C CYS A 218 -12.99 -14.97 20.66
N PHE A 219 -12.04 -14.89 21.60
CA PHE A 219 -11.59 -16.04 22.38
C PHE A 219 -12.66 -16.53 23.36
N ALA A 220 -13.37 -15.62 24.03
CA ALA A 220 -14.51 -15.97 24.89
C ALA A 220 -15.65 -16.62 24.10
N LEU A 221 -15.95 -16.12 22.90
CA LEU A 221 -16.96 -16.71 22.01
C LEU A 221 -16.55 -18.11 21.55
N ALA A 222 -15.29 -18.31 21.16
CA ALA A 222 -14.79 -19.64 20.81
C ALA A 222 -14.95 -20.63 21.98
N ARG A 223 -14.59 -20.21 23.20
CA ARG A 223 -14.79 -21.00 24.42
C ARG A 223 -16.26 -21.30 24.70
N ALA A 224 -17.16 -20.34 24.48
CA ALA A 224 -18.60 -20.56 24.67
C ALA A 224 -19.18 -21.60 23.69
N ILE A 225 -18.56 -21.79 22.52
CA ILE A 225 -18.99 -22.74 21.50
C ILE A 225 -18.51 -24.17 21.79
N ASP A 226 -17.25 -24.34 22.20
CA ASP A 226 -16.60 -25.67 22.32
C ASP A 226 -16.07 -26.03 23.72
N GLY A 227 -16.15 -25.11 24.69
CA GLY A 227 -15.70 -25.28 26.06
C GLY A 227 -14.18 -25.23 26.27
N ARG A 228 -13.35 -25.12 25.21
CA ARG A 228 -11.89 -25.14 25.34
C ARG A 228 -11.34 -23.78 25.79
N VAL A 229 -10.49 -23.82 26.81
CA VAL A 229 -9.85 -22.64 27.42
C VAL A 229 -8.51 -22.39 26.75
N GLU A 230 -8.54 -21.56 25.72
CA GLU A 230 -7.38 -21.21 24.90
C GLU A 230 -7.28 -19.70 24.72
N SER A 231 -6.05 -19.21 24.61
CA SER A 231 -5.68 -17.79 24.55
C SER A 231 -4.58 -17.60 23.50
N PRO A 232 -4.33 -16.36 23.03
CA PRO A 232 -3.15 -16.07 22.23
C PRO A 232 -1.88 -16.31 23.07
N GLY A 233 -0.89 -16.97 22.48
CA GLY A 233 0.41 -17.22 23.08
C GLY A 233 1.36 -16.03 22.91
N ALA A 234 2.60 -16.21 23.36
CA ALA A 234 3.64 -15.19 23.23
C ALA A 234 3.85 -14.79 21.74
N PHE A 235 3.97 -13.48 21.50
CA PHE A 235 4.09 -12.92 20.15
C PHE A 235 5.40 -12.11 19.98
N PRO A 236 6.57 -12.76 20.00
CA PRO A 236 7.86 -12.06 19.91
C PRO A 236 8.05 -11.28 18.60
N GLU A 237 7.33 -11.65 17.54
CA GLU A 237 7.31 -10.94 16.27
C GLU A 237 6.76 -9.52 16.40
N ALA A 238 5.91 -9.23 17.41
CA ALA A 238 5.43 -7.88 17.69
C ALA A 238 6.58 -6.89 17.96
N ALA A 239 7.71 -7.38 18.48
CA ALA A 239 8.90 -6.56 18.71
C ALA A 239 9.71 -6.28 17.43
N ARG A 240 9.48 -7.04 16.34
CA ARG A 240 10.26 -6.95 15.09
C ARG A 240 9.66 -6.01 14.05
N ALA A 241 9.13 -4.88 14.50
CA ALA A 241 8.48 -3.91 13.63
C ALA A 241 9.47 -3.21 12.68
N ARG A 242 9.04 -3.04 11.42
CA ARG A 242 9.74 -2.23 10.41
C ARG A 242 9.95 -0.81 10.94
N ALA A 243 11.16 -0.29 10.84
CA ALA A 243 11.42 1.12 11.14
C ALA A 243 11.00 2.00 9.95
N LEU A 244 10.40 3.17 10.25
CA LEU A 244 10.18 4.21 9.24
C LEU A 244 11.50 4.63 8.59
N SER A 245 11.41 5.06 7.33
CA SER A 245 12.54 5.68 6.65
C SER A 245 13.08 6.89 7.43
N ARG A 246 14.40 7.08 7.42
CA ARG A 246 15.04 8.29 7.98
C ARG A 246 14.63 9.57 7.23
N SER A 247 14.22 9.45 5.97
CA SER A 247 13.68 10.57 5.21
C SER A 247 12.22 10.79 5.60
N ARG A 248 11.93 11.93 6.23
CA ARG A 248 10.57 12.31 6.65
C ARG A 248 9.56 12.22 5.49
N THR A 249 9.93 12.65 4.29
CA THR A 249 9.07 12.58 3.12
C THR A 249 8.70 11.14 2.74
N ILE A 250 9.68 10.23 2.78
CA ILE A 250 9.43 8.80 2.52
C ILE A 250 8.58 8.22 3.64
N ALA A 251 8.89 8.53 4.90
CA ALA A 251 8.14 8.05 6.06
C ALA A 251 6.67 8.50 6.05
N LEU A 252 6.38 9.75 5.67
CA LEU A 252 5.01 10.24 5.49
C LEU A 252 4.29 9.50 4.36
N ALA A 253 4.98 9.21 3.25
CA ALA A 253 4.41 8.46 2.13
C ALA A 253 4.14 6.99 2.51
N GLU A 254 5.05 6.35 3.22
CA GLU A 254 4.89 5.01 3.79
C GLU A 254 3.69 4.96 4.73
N LEU A 255 3.64 5.85 5.73
CA LEU A 255 2.55 5.90 6.69
C LEU A 255 1.20 6.21 6.03
N ALA A 256 1.17 7.08 5.01
CA ALA A 256 -0.05 7.35 4.25
C ALA A 256 -0.55 6.12 3.50
N VAL A 257 0.34 5.37 2.85
CA VAL A 257 -0.05 4.15 2.12
C VAL A 257 -0.47 3.05 3.09
N ASP A 258 0.27 2.83 4.17
CA ASP A 258 -0.07 1.84 5.20
C ASP A 258 -1.42 2.18 5.85
N SER A 259 -1.69 3.47 6.13
CA SER A 259 -2.98 3.91 6.69
C SER A 259 -4.13 3.88 5.68
N LEU A 260 -3.85 4.02 4.38
CA LEU A 260 -4.85 3.85 3.32
C LEU A 260 -5.24 2.38 3.16
N VAL A 261 -4.26 1.48 3.12
CA VAL A 261 -4.49 0.07 2.84
C VAL A 261 -5.01 -0.65 4.09
N ASP A 262 -4.27 -0.61 5.19
CA ASP A 262 -4.67 -1.34 6.39
C ASP A 262 -5.79 -0.62 7.14
N GLY A 263 -5.64 0.68 7.40
CA GLY A 263 -6.66 1.46 8.12
C GLY A 263 -7.92 1.66 7.29
N ALA A 264 -7.83 2.44 6.21
CA ALA A 264 -9.04 2.86 5.50
C ALA A 264 -9.71 1.74 4.68
N LEU A 265 -8.95 0.90 3.97
CA LEU A 265 -9.51 -0.17 3.15
C LEU A 265 -9.81 -1.42 3.98
N HIS A 266 -8.85 -2.00 4.70
CA HIS A 266 -9.07 -3.28 5.37
C HIS A 266 -10.05 -3.17 6.55
N GLU A 267 -9.93 -2.15 7.42
CA GLU A 267 -10.94 -1.92 8.48
C GLU A 267 -12.29 -1.54 7.88
N GLY A 268 -12.29 -0.75 6.79
CA GLY A 268 -13.52 -0.36 6.12
C GLY A 268 -14.28 -1.57 5.54
N VAL A 269 -13.56 -2.55 5.02
CA VAL A 269 -14.10 -3.84 4.58
C VAL A 269 -14.58 -4.65 5.78
N SER A 270 -13.79 -4.72 6.86
CA SER A 270 -14.18 -5.39 8.11
C SER A 270 -15.51 -4.85 8.63
N ALA A 271 -15.62 -3.54 8.82
CA ALA A 271 -16.83 -2.86 9.29
C ALA A 271 -18.07 -3.21 8.45
N ARG A 272 -17.94 -3.20 7.11
CA ARG A 272 -19.05 -3.51 6.19
C ARG A 272 -19.49 -4.96 6.29
N ILE A 273 -18.54 -5.89 6.30
CA ILE A 273 -18.78 -7.33 6.42
C ILE A 273 -19.42 -7.63 7.78
N VAL A 274 -18.81 -7.17 8.88
CA VAL A 274 -19.30 -7.41 10.25
C VAL A 274 -20.69 -6.79 10.43
N ALA A 275 -20.97 -5.61 9.88
CA ALA A 275 -22.31 -5.02 9.90
C ALA A 275 -23.35 -5.87 9.15
N ARG A 276 -22.97 -6.51 8.02
CA ARG A 276 -23.85 -7.44 7.28
C ARG A 276 -24.09 -8.71 8.08
N LEU A 277 -23.03 -9.25 8.70
CA LEU A 277 -23.12 -10.41 9.57
C LEU A 277 -24.00 -10.13 10.79
N ALA A 278 -23.92 -8.96 11.42
CA ALA A 278 -24.81 -8.59 12.52
C ALA A 278 -26.30 -8.59 12.12
N ARG A 279 -26.63 -8.42 10.84
CA ARG A 279 -28.02 -8.54 10.35
C ARG A 279 -28.41 -10.00 10.09
N ARG A 280 -27.49 -10.81 9.58
CA ARG A 280 -27.72 -12.22 9.20
C ARG A 280 -27.55 -13.21 10.35
N CYS A 281 -26.80 -12.84 11.38
CA CYS A 281 -26.54 -13.67 12.54
C CYS A 281 -27.85 -13.97 13.25
N GLU A 282 -28.07 -15.21 13.67
CA GLU A 282 -29.28 -15.65 14.36
C GLU A 282 -29.09 -15.57 15.88
N GLU A 283 -27.91 -15.98 16.36
CA GLU A 283 -27.55 -16.03 17.76
C GLU A 283 -27.45 -14.62 18.39
N PRO A 284 -28.33 -14.25 19.35
CA PRO A 284 -28.39 -12.89 19.89
C PRO A 284 -27.08 -12.40 20.50
N ARG A 285 -26.33 -13.26 21.18
CA ARG A 285 -25.07 -12.87 21.82
C ARG A 285 -23.99 -12.52 20.80
N ILE A 286 -23.83 -13.37 19.77
CA ILE A 286 -22.90 -13.11 18.66
C ILE A 286 -23.32 -11.83 17.93
N ARG A 287 -24.62 -11.65 17.68
CA ARG A 287 -25.17 -10.46 17.03
C ARG A 287 -24.80 -9.17 17.76
N ALA A 288 -24.86 -9.16 19.09
CA ALA A 288 -24.51 -7.99 19.89
C ALA A 288 -23.01 -7.66 19.75
N ILE A 289 -22.15 -8.67 19.84
CA ILE A 289 -20.70 -8.55 19.65
C ILE A 289 -20.36 -8.01 18.26
N LEU A 290 -20.98 -8.54 17.21
CA LEU A 290 -20.77 -8.06 15.85
C LEU A 290 -21.20 -6.59 15.67
N LYS A 291 -22.21 -6.11 16.41
CA LYS A 291 -22.60 -4.69 16.34
C LYS A 291 -21.56 -3.78 16.98
N GLU A 292 -20.97 -4.20 18.11
CA GLU A 292 -19.85 -3.52 18.79
C GLU A 292 -18.67 -3.42 17.82
N ILE A 293 -18.16 -4.58 17.35
CA ILE A 293 -17.04 -4.65 16.42
C ILE A 293 -17.31 -3.82 15.15
N ALA A 294 -18.48 -3.94 14.51
CA ALA A 294 -18.76 -3.17 13.29
C ALA A 294 -18.73 -1.65 13.49
N ALA A 295 -19.13 -1.16 14.66
CA ALA A 295 -19.07 0.26 14.99
C ALA A 295 -17.62 0.73 15.22
N ASP A 296 -16.83 -0.10 15.88
CA ASP A 296 -15.43 0.16 16.23
C ASP A 296 -14.57 0.15 14.96
N GLU A 297 -14.73 -0.84 14.11
CA GLU A 297 -14.07 -0.96 12.81
C GLU A 297 -14.40 0.20 11.86
N GLY A 298 -15.63 0.72 11.94
CA GLY A 298 -16.01 1.94 11.22
C GLY A 298 -15.22 3.17 11.69
N ARG A 299 -14.91 3.26 12.99
CA ARG A 299 -14.05 4.32 13.54
C ARG A 299 -12.59 4.10 13.15
N HIS A 300 -12.09 2.87 13.18
CA HIS A 300 -10.73 2.53 12.75
C HIS A 300 -10.51 2.94 11.29
N ALA A 301 -11.45 2.59 10.41
CA ALA A 301 -11.43 2.98 9.00
C ALA A 301 -11.43 4.50 8.82
N ARG A 302 -12.21 5.21 9.63
CA ARG A 302 -12.23 6.68 9.62
C ARG A 302 -10.89 7.25 10.08
N HIS A 303 -10.30 6.71 11.14
CA HIS A 303 -9.01 7.16 11.64
C HIS A 303 -7.90 6.92 10.60
N GLY A 304 -7.90 5.79 9.89
CA GLY A 304 -6.99 5.55 8.75
C GLY A 304 -7.06 6.67 7.70
N TRP A 305 -8.27 7.13 7.35
CA TRP A 305 -8.44 8.29 6.47
C TRP A 305 -7.95 9.61 7.07
N ASP A 306 -8.08 9.80 8.37
CA ASP A 306 -7.63 11.01 9.05
C ASP A 306 -6.09 11.11 9.01
N VAL A 307 -5.39 9.98 9.23
CA VAL A 307 -3.94 9.88 9.06
C VAL A 307 -3.53 10.12 7.61
N VAL A 308 -4.23 9.53 6.63
CA VAL A 308 -3.96 9.78 5.18
C VAL A 308 -4.04 11.27 4.86
N ARG A 309 -5.08 11.98 5.34
CA ARG A 309 -5.24 13.42 5.07
C ARG A 309 -4.15 14.24 5.72
N TRP A 310 -3.75 13.91 6.95
CA TRP A 310 -2.65 14.58 7.63
C TRP A 310 -1.32 14.36 6.89
N CYS A 311 -0.96 13.12 6.55
CA CYS A 311 0.25 12.83 5.79
C CYS A 311 0.27 13.53 4.42
N LEU A 312 -0.89 13.62 3.75
CA LEU A 312 -1.01 14.32 2.48
C LEU A 312 -0.79 15.83 2.63
N ALA A 313 -1.33 16.45 3.68
CA ALA A 313 -1.14 17.86 3.97
C ALA A 313 0.33 18.20 4.28
N GLU A 314 0.99 17.36 5.08
CA GLU A 314 2.39 17.52 5.47
C GLU A 314 3.37 17.21 4.32
N GLY A 315 3.12 16.13 3.60
CA GLY A 315 4.05 15.58 2.61
C GLY A 315 3.78 15.98 1.15
N GLY A 316 2.63 16.60 0.86
CA GLY A 316 2.31 17.19 -0.44
C GLY A 316 2.39 16.22 -1.62
N GLN A 317 2.96 16.69 -2.74
CA GLN A 317 2.99 15.97 -4.01
C GLN A 317 3.65 14.57 -3.94
N PRO A 318 4.80 14.37 -3.25
CA PRO A 318 5.35 13.03 -3.01
C PRO A 318 4.34 12.04 -2.43
N VAL A 319 3.61 12.42 -1.37
CA VAL A 319 2.60 11.55 -0.74
C VAL A 319 1.43 11.31 -1.68
N ALA A 320 0.97 12.34 -2.40
CA ALA A 320 -0.08 12.21 -3.41
C ALA A 320 0.28 11.19 -4.50
N ARG A 321 1.56 11.16 -4.93
CA ARG A 321 2.07 10.20 -5.91
C ARG A 321 2.13 8.79 -5.35
N ALA A 322 2.54 8.62 -4.10
CA ALA A 322 2.51 7.32 -3.42
C ALA A 322 1.09 6.77 -3.30
N LEU A 323 0.13 7.57 -2.83
CA LEU A 323 -1.28 7.16 -2.76
C LEU A 323 -1.85 6.80 -4.14
N ALA A 324 -1.53 7.59 -5.18
CA ALA A 324 -1.94 7.28 -6.55
C ALA A 324 -1.31 5.99 -7.10
N GLY A 325 -0.06 5.68 -6.71
CA GLY A 325 0.60 4.42 -7.01
C GLY A 325 -0.09 3.25 -6.31
N ALA A 326 -0.39 3.40 -5.02
CA ALA A 326 -1.05 2.38 -4.21
C ALA A 326 -2.40 1.97 -4.79
N VAL A 327 -3.29 2.92 -5.10
CA VAL A 327 -4.64 2.60 -5.63
C VAL A 327 -4.63 1.91 -6.99
N ARG A 328 -3.60 2.16 -7.81
CA ARG A 328 -3.43 1.47 -9.10
C ARG A 328 -2.99 0.02 -8.93
N ALA A 329 -2.28 -0.26 -7.84
CA ALA A 329 -1.76 -1.58 -7.53
C ALA A 329 -2.68 -2.43 -6.66
N LEU A 330 -3.76 -1.85 -6.11
CA LEU A 330 -4.76 -2.60 -5.33
C LEU A 330 -5.37 -3.74 -6.15
N PRO A 331 -5.40 -4.98 -5.60
CA PRO A 331 -5.93 -6.13 -6.30
C PRO A 331 -7.42 -5.94 -6.60
N SER A 332 -7.91 -6.59 -7.65
CA SER A 332 -9.32 -6.53 -8.05
C SER A 332 -10.22 -7.42 -7.20
N ARG A 333 -9.64 -8.41 -6.52
CA ARG A 333 -10.32 -9.38 -5.67
C ARG A 333 -9.51 -9.63 -4.41
N MET A 334 -10.20 -10.15 -3.42
CA MET A 334 -9.67 -10.49 -2.11
C MET A 334 -10.21 -11.86 -1.74
N THR A 335 -9.36 -12.67 -1.11
CA THR A 335 -9.71 -14.03 -0.70
C THR A 335 -9.07 -14.31 0.64
N SER A 336 -9.87 -14.29 1.71
CA SER A 336 -9.41 -14.72 3.03
C SER A 336 -9.33 -16.25 3.09
N PRO A 337 -8.40 -16.82 3.88
CA PRO A 337 -8.38 -18.24 4.16
C PRO A 337 -9.58 -18.61 5.03
N LEU A 338 -10.64 -19.12 4.41
CA LEU A 338 -11.86 -19.57 5.08
C LEU A 338 -11.99 -21.11 5.07
N PRO A 339 -12.50 -21.72 6.15
CA PRO A 339 -12.89 -23.12 6.17
C PRO A 339 -13.88 -23.43 5.05
N GLU A 340 -13.79 -24.61 4.44
CA GLU A 340 -14.62 -24.99 3.29
C GLU A 340 -16.13 -24.81 3.59
N ALA A 341 -16.56 -25.22 4.78
CA ALA A 341 -17.95 -25.10 5.23
C ALA A 341 -18.44 -23.65 5.39
N ALA A 342 -17.54 -22.67 5.57
CA ALA A 342 -17.90 -21.26 5.67
C ALA A 342 -18.06 -20.58 4.29
N ARG A 343 -17.40 -21.11 3.25
CA ARG A 343 -17.26 -20.43 1.94
C ARG A 343 -18.59 -20.13 1.26
N SER A 344 -19.57 -21.03 1.42
CA SER A 344 -20.92 -20.89 0.89
C SER A 344 -21.77 -19.80 1.57
N GLY A 345 -21.30 -19.27 2.70
CA GLY A 345 -22.07 -18.34 3.55
C GLY A 345 -22.93 -19.04 4.60
N ALA A 346 -22.87 -20.38 4.70
CA ALA A 346 -23.68 -21.11 5.68
C ALA A 346 -23.42 -20.67 7.14
N TRP A 347 -22.21 -20.22 7.46
CA TRP A 347 -21.84 -19.77 8.81
C TRP A 347 -22.12 -18.29 9.09
N GLU A 348 -22.70 -17.55 8.14
CA GLU A 348 -23.05 -16.15 8.36
C GLU A 348 -24.10 -15.99 9.47
N ARG A 349 -24.94 -17.01 9.68
CA ARG A 349 -25.87 -17.11 10.81
C ARG A 349 -25.17 -17.14 12.18
N TRP A 350 -23.89 -17.49 12.22
CA TRP A 350 -23.03 -17.47 13.41
C TRP A 350 -21.89 -16.46 13.30
N GLY A 351 -21.99 -15.48 12.41
CA GLY A 351 -21.06 -14.37 12.35
C GLY A 351 -19.73 -14.64 11.65
N ILE A 352 -19.61 -15.72 10.87
CA ILE A 352 -18.45 -15.94 9.99
C ILE A 352 -18.86 -15.73 8.53
N MET A 353 -18.12 -14.89 7.81
CA MET A 353 -18.41 -14.54 6.42
C MET A 353 -18.24 -15.70 5.43
N GLY A 354 -19.05 -15.69 4.36
CA GLY A 354 -18.80 -16.44 3.14
C GLY A 354 -17.99 -15.65 2.10
N GLN A 355 -17.54 -16.34 1.05
CA GLN A 355 -16.72 -15.75 -0.01
C GLN A 355 -17.48 -14.73 -0.86
N ALA A 356 -18.77 -14.95 -1.09
CA ALA A 356 -19.59 -14.03 -1.88
C ALA A 356 -19.73 -12.66 -1.20
N LEU A 357 -20.00 -12.67 0.12
CA LEU A 357 -20.08 -11.45 0.93
C LEU A 357 -18.73 -10.72 0.96
N GLU A 358 -17.64 -11.45 1.12
CA GLU A 358 -16.29 -10.89 1.10
C GLU A 358 -15.99 -10.17 -0.23
N ALA A 359 -16.25 -10.84 -1.35
CA ALA A 359 -15.98 -10.29 -2.68
C ALA A 359 -16.82 -9.03 -2.98
N GLU A 360 -18.10 -9.05 -2.59
CA GLU A 360 -19.03 -7.93 -2.78
C GLU A 360 -18.58 -6.68 -2.01
N GLU A 361 -18.31 -6.85 -0.71
CA GLU A 361 -17.98 -5.72 0.17
C GLU A 361 -16.57 -5.20 -0.12
N PHE A 362 -15.61 -6.06 -0.48
CA PHE A 362 -14.29 -5.62 -0.96
C PHE A 362 -14.38 -4.82 -2.26
N GLY A 363 -15.14 -5.29 -3.24
CA GLY A 363 -15.34 -4.57 -4.51
C GLY A 363 -15.91 -3.17 -4.30
N SER A 364 -16.89 -3.05 -3.39
CA SER A 364 -17.50 -1.78 -3.00
C SER A 364 -16.51 -0.84 -2.31
N ALA A 365 -15.79 -1.33 -1.31
CA ALA A 365 -14.80 -0.55 -0.56
C ALA A 365 -13.64 -0.09 -1.44
N ARG A 366 -13.12 -0.97 -2.32
CA ARG A 366 -12.07 -0.63 -3.29
C ARG A 366 -12.52 0.49 -4.23
N ALA A 367 -13.72 0.40 -4.78
CA ALA A 367 -14.25 1.43 -5.68
C ALA A 367 -14.36 2.79 -4.96
N GLU A 368 -14.76 2.79 -3.69
CA GLU A 368 -14.81 3.99 -2.87
C GLU A 368 -13.41 4.58 -2.59
N ILE A 369 -12.45 3.75 -2.20
CA ILE A 369 -11.05 4.13 -1.95
C ILE A 369 -10.45 4.80 -3.20
N VAL A 370 -10.61 4.18 -4.37
CA VAL A 370 -10.11 4.71 -5.65
C VAL A 370 -10.67 6.10 -5.93
N ARG A 371 -11.99 6.31 -5.75
CA ARG A 371 -12.64 7.61 -5.96
C ARG A 371 -12.15 8.65 -4.96
N ARG A 372 -12.10 8.32 -3.67
CA ARG A 372 -11.71 9.24 -2.60
C ARG A 372 -10.24 9.67 -2.72
N VAL A 373 -9.33 8.76 -3.04
CA VAL A 373 -7.91 9.09 -3.28
C VAL A 373 -7.75 9.98 -4.50
N ALA A 374 -8.46 9.70 -5.60
CA ALA A 374 -8.41 10.54 -6.79
C ALA A 374 -8.84 12.00 -6.47
N ALA A 375 -9.92 12.16 -5.71
CA ALA A 375 -10.40 13.47 -5.26
C ALA A 375 -9.39 14.17 -4.33
N ALA A 376 -8.84 13.46 -3.34
CA ALA A 376 -7.87 14.02 -2.40
C ALA A 376 -6.58 14.47 -3.10
N CYS A 377 -6.06 13.66 -4.03
CA CYS A 377 -4.84 13.99 -4.76
C CYS A 377 -5.03 15.12 -5.79
N ALA A 378 -6.24 15.31 -6.33
CA ALA A 378 -6.54 16.41 -7.27
C ALA A 378 -6.44 17.80 -6.61
N GLY A 379 -6.68 17.89 -5.30
CA GLY A 379 -6.57 19.13 -4.53
C GLY A 379 -5.14 19.54 -4.16
N VAL A 380 -4.13 18.70 -4.43
CA VAL A 380 -2.73 19.00 -4.10
C VAL A 380 -2.09 19.81 -5.23
N ALA A 381 -2.00 21.12 -5.05
CA ALA A 381 -1.29 21.99 -5.98
C ALA A 381 0.24 21.72 -5.90
N PRO A 382 0.99 21.83 -7.01
CA PRO A 382 2.44 21.89 -6.95
C PRO A 382 2.82 23.10 -6.10
N ARG A 383 3.56 22.92 -5.00
CA ARG A 383 4.16 24.07 -4.30
C ARG A 383 5.08 24.78 -5.31
N ALA A 384 4.85 26.07 -5.51
CA ALA A 384 5.74 26.90 -6.31
C ALA A 384 7.15 26.80 -5.71
N ALA A 385 8.11 26.43 -6.54
CA ALA A 385 9.51 26.25 -6.16
C ALA A 385 10.19 27.59 -5.90
#